data_AF-A0A9D5S6D3-F1
#
_entry.id   AF-A0A9D5S6D3-F1
#
_cell.length_a   1.000
_cell.length_b   1.000
_cell.length_c   1.000
_cell.angle_alpha   90.00
_cell.angle_beta   90.00
_cell.angle_gamma   90.00
#
_symmetry.space_group_name_H-M   'P 1'
#
loop_
_entity.id
_entity.type
_entity.pdbx_description
1 polymer ?
#
loop_
_entity_poly.entity_id
_entity_poly.type
_entity_poly.pdbx_seq_one_letter_code
_entity_poly.pdbx_strand_id
1 'polypeptide(L)'
;MGIFDKLKDQALNGLNELQEKVNNAQNQQSSVTPPPAPQAQMTPPPAPQPLQSGNSEGIYGNYMEHLIDMALADGELTEKEKQVLFKKAEANGIDLDEFEMVLDARLYEKQKATQIAKPAAQGAAPKSEKYGDVRKCPGCGAIVESFTTRCPDCGFEFNNVGTISSVTAFFKKMEQIEASRSGSLFSGIAAGFGMDKVTQQKSTLIANFPIPTSKEDILEFLTLAVPQAKDMGFLETMKGNVTQEQKMLKPVWKRKCEQIIMKARLSMKDDKATMEEIEKFAKELKIK
;
A
#
# COMPACT_ATOMS: atom_id res chain seq x y z
N MET A 1 42.98 40.82 30.78
CA MET A 1 42.65 40.25 29.45
C MET A 1 42.22 38.82 29.68
N GLY A 2 40.95 38.52 29.41
CA GLY A 2 40.25 37.37 29.96
C GLY A 2 40.55 36.08 29.19
N ILE A 3 40.50 34.96 29.90
CA ILE A 3 40.63 33.61 29.33
C ILE A 3 39.58 33.36 28.21
N PHE A 4 38.46 34.07 28.28
CA PHE A 4 37.39 34.07 27.27
C PHE A 4 37.81 34.68 25.93
N ASP A 5 38.70 35.68 25.91
CA ASP A 5 39.19 36.30 24.66
C ASP A 5 40.10 35.31 23.92
N LYS A 6 40.99 34.63 24.67
CA LYS A 6 41.85 33.58 24.10
C LYS A 6 41.06 32.41 23.51
N LEU A 7 39.97 31.99 24.16
CA LEU A 7 39.14 30.91 23.64
C LEU A 7 38.39 31.32 22.35
N LYS A 8 37.95 32.58 22.28
CA LYS A 8 37.26 33.12 21.11
C LYS A 8 38.20 33.24 19.91
N ASP A 9 39.43 33.70 20.14
CA ASP A 9 40.46 33.78 19.11
C ASP A 9 40.91 32.40 18.62
N GLN A 10 41.00 31.41 19.53
CA GLN A 10 41.33 30.03 19.16
C GLN A 10 40.22 29.36 18.33
N ALA A 11 38.95 29.67 18.60
CA ALA A 11 37.82 29.18 17.82
C ALA A 11 37.71 29.86 16.44
N LEU A 12 37.98 31.18 16.36
CA LEU A 12 37.97 31.93 15.09
C LEU A 12 39.11 31.51 14.16
N ASN A 13 40.30 31.23 14.70
CA ASN A 13 41.42 30.74 13.89
C ASN A 13 41.15 29.33 13.35
N GLY A 14 40.51 28.45 14.13
CA GLY A 14 40.12 27.11 13.66
C GLY A 14 39.09 27.13 12.53
N LEU A 15 38.15 28.08 12.55
CA LEU A 15 37.16 28.25 11.48
C LEU A 15 37.80 28.73 10.16
N ASN A 16 38.76 29.65 10.23
CA ASN A 16 39.49 30.12 9.05
C ASN A 16 40.36 29.03 8.42
N GLU A 17 41.05 28.20 9.23
CA GLU A 17 41.83 27.07 8.71
C GLU A 17 40.97 25.99 8.04
N LEU A 18 39.75 25.76 8.53
CA LEU A 18 38.83 24.81 7.92
C LEU A 18 38.28 25.34 6.59
N GLN A 19 38.00 26.64 6.49
CA GLN A 19 37.53 27.26 5.25
C GLN A 19 38.63 27.27 4.17
N GLU A 20 39.89 27.44 4.56
CA GLU A 20 41.04 27.36 3.65
C GLU A 20 41.26 25.94 3.14
N LYS A 21 41.06 24.92 3.98
CA LYS A 21 41.11 23.50 3.57
C LYS A 21 39.99 23.11 2.61
N VAL A 22 38.78 23.66 2.76
CA VAL A 22 37.66 23.43 1.84
C VAL A 22 37.93 24.06 0.47
N ASN A 23 38.43 25.31 0.44
CA ASN A 23 38.78 25.98 -0.82
C ASN A 23 39.92 25.29 -1.57
N ASN A 24 40.90 24.74 -0.84
CA ASN A 24 42.02 24.01 -1.46
C ASN A 24 41.61 22.62 -1.96
N ALA A 25 40.62 21.97 -1.33
CA ALA A 25 40.05 20.71 -1.80
C ALA A 25 39.18 20.87 -3.06
N GLN A 26 38.48 22.00 -3.22
CA GLN A 26 37.69 22.27 -4.43
C GLN A 26 38.55 22.63 -5.66
N ASN A 27 39.79 23.11 -5.45
CA ASN A 27 40.69 23.48 -6.56
C ASN A 27 41.59 22.32 -7.06
N GLN A 28 41.48 21.12 -6.48
CA GLN A 28 42.22 19.91 -6.92
C GLN A 28 41.38 18.95 -7.79
N GLN A 29 40.17 19.32 -8.21
CA GLN A 29 39.33 18.53 -9.12
C GLN A 29 39.25 19.07 -10.57
N SER A 30 40.16 19.97 -10.97
CA SER A 30 40.28 20.44 -12.35
C SER A 30 41.67 20.14 -12.91
N SER A 31 41.95 18.87 -13.28
CA SER A 31 42.91 18.47 -14.33
C SER A 31 43.25 16.97 -14.30
N VAL A 32 42.38 16.11 -14.85
CA VAL A 32 42.82 14.82 -15.39
C VAL A 32 42.06 14.54 -16.69
N THR A 33 42.70 14.88 -17.81
CA THR A 33 42.33 14.39 -19.15
C THR A 33 42.82 12.95 -19.33
N PRO A 34 41.98 12.00 -19.78
CA PRO A 34 42.43 10.67 -20.17
C PRO A 34 43.13 10.66 -21.55
N PRO A 35 44.05 9.71 -21.81
CA PRO A 35 44.83 9.62 -23.05
C PRO A 35 43.99 9.14 -24.25
N PRO A 36 44.44 9.40 -25.50
CA PRO A 36 43.65 9.13 -26.70
C PRO A 36 43.64 7.63 -27.06
N ALA A 37 42.44 7.10 -27.31
CA ALA A 37 42.23 5.80 -27.93
C ALA A 37 42.38 5.89 -29.46
N PRO A 38 42.78 4.80 -30.14
CA PRO A 38 43.21 4.83 -31.54
C PRO A 38 42.09 5.20 -32.52
N GLN A 39 42.49 5.99 -33.52
CA GLN A 39 41.63 6.56 -34.56
C GLN A 39 40.99 5.45 -35.43
N ALA A 40 39.68 5.28 -35.29
CA ALA A 40 38.83 4.72 -36.33
C ALA A 40 38.18 5.87 -37.11
N GLN A 41 38.25 5.78 -38.43
CA GLN A 41 37.97 6.84 -39.39
C GLN A 41 36.55 7.41 -39.26
N MET A 42 36.47 8.74 -39.13
CA MET A 42 35.24 9.52 -39.20
C MET A 42 34.82 9.67 -40.65
N THR A 43 33.60 9.25 -40.98
CA THR A 43 32.82 9.91 -42.04
C THR A 43 32.01 11.04 -41.39
N PRO A 44 31.83 12.19 -42.06
CA PRO A 44 31.20 13.35 -41.44
C PRO A 44 29.71 13.11 -41.14
N PRO A 45 29.17 13.70 -40.07
CA PRO A 45 27.76 13.60 -39.73
C PRO A 45 26.90 14.33 -40.78
N PRO A 46 25.74 13.77 -41.18
CA PRO A 46 24.81 14.52 -42.03
C PRO A 46 24.21 15.68 -41.23
N ALA A 47 24.08 16.82 -41.91
CA ALA A 47 23.46 18.04 -41.40
C ALA A 47 22.05 17.80 -40.82
N PRO A 48 21.58 18.64 -39.88
CA PRO A 48 20.26 18.50 -39.29
C PRO A 48 19.19 18.63 -40.38
N GLN A 49 18.44 17.57 -40.61
CA GLN A 49 17.34 17.56 -41.56
C GLN A 49 16.06 18.07 -40.89
N PRO A 50 15.19 18.80 -41.63
CA PRO A 50 14.05 19.49 -41.05
C PRO A 50 12.95 18.51 -40.64
N LEU A 51 12.19 18.90 -39.60
CA LEU A 51 10.93 18.29 -39.20
C LEU A 51 10.06 17.98 -40.43
N GLN A 52 9.72 16.71 -40.62
CA GLN A 52 8.56 16.32 -41.43
C GLN A 52 7.74 15.27 -40.71
N SER A 53 6.61 15.74 -40.21
CA SER A 53 5.42 15.01 -39.83
C SER A 53 4.93 14.10 -40.96
N GLY A 54 4.68 12.83 -40.63
CA GLY A 54 4.12 11.87 -41.58
C GLY A 54 3.77 10.52 -40.96
N ASN A 55 2.71 10.47 -40.15
CA ASN A 55 1.84 9.33 -39.83
C ASN A 55 2.47 7.91 -39.82
N SER A 56 2.95 7.48 -38.64
CA SER A 56 2.44 6.32 -37.87
C SER A 56 3.47 5.94 -36.80
N GLU A 57 3.74 6.82 -35.83
CA GLU A 57 4.87 6.60 -34.91
C GLU A 57 4.42 6.76 -33.46
N GLY A 58 4.62 5.71 -32.67
CA GLY A 58 4.33 5.69 -31.24
C GLY A 58 5.14 6.74 -30.46
N ILE A 59 4.77 6.91 -29.19
CA ILE A 59 5.17 8.02 -28.30
C ILE A 59 6.70 8.17 -28.20
N TYR A 60 7.46 7.08 -28.37
CA TYR A 60 8.93 7.05 -28.21
C TYR A 60 9.72 6.69 -29.48
N GLY A 61 9.06 6.69 -30.64
CA GLY A 61 9.65 6.26 -31.91
C GLY A 61 9.74 4.74 -32.05
N ASN A 62 9.79 4.25 -33.29
CA ASN A 62 9.63 2.83 -33.63
C ASN A 62 10.64 1.90 -32.93
N TYR A 63 11.86 2.38 -32.70
CA TYR A 63 12.91 1.57 -32.08
C TYR A 63 12.67 1.32 -30.59
N MET A 64 12.21 2.33 -29.85
CA MET A 64 11.94 2.19 -28.42
C MET A 64 10.64 1.42 -28.17
N GLU A 65 9.60 1.67 -28.96
CA GLU A 65 8.34 0.91 -28.89
C GLU A 65 8.57 -0.60 -29.10
N HIS A 66 9.42 -0.98 -30.05
CA HIS A 66 9.78 -2.38 -30.28
C HIS A 66 10.52 -3.02 -29.09
N LEU A 67 11.38 -2.26 -28.39
CA LEU A 67 12.06 -2.74 -27.18
C LEU A 67 11.08 -2.93 -26.01
N ILE A 68 10.12 -2.01 -25.86
CA ILE A 68 9.06 -2.11 -24.85
C ILE A 68 8.19 -3.34 -25.13
N ASP A 69 7.75 -3.55 -26.37
CA ASP A 69 6.91 -4.69 -26.74
C ASP A 69 7.63 -6.04 -26.56
N MET A 70 8.94 -6.09 -26.85
CA MET A 70 9.75 -7.30 -26.63
C MET A 70 9.93 -7.61 -25.15
N ALA A 71 10.14 -6.59 -24.32
CA ALA A 71 10.31 -6.74 -22.88
C ALA A 71 8.98 -7.00 -22.13
N LEU A 72 7.83 -6.63 -22.72
CA LEU A 72 6.50 -6.86 -22.15
C LEU A 72 5.80 -8.08 -22.77
N ALA A 73 6.47 -8.86 -23.62
CA ALA A 73 5.88 -9.97 -24.35
C ALA A 73 5.41 -11.12 -23.45
N ASP A 74 6.10 -11.35 -22.33
CA ASP A 74 5.77 -12.35 -21.31
C ASP A 74 4.80 -11.83 -20.23
N GLY A 75 4.50 -10.53 -20.24
CA GLY A 75 3.61 -9.88 -19.27
C GLY A 75 4.24 -9.60 -17.90
N GLU A 76 5.55 -9.82 -17.75
CA GLU A 76 6.31 -9.56 -16.53
C GLU A 76 7.57 -8.78 -16.86
N LEU A 77 7.71 -7.57 -16.34
CA LEU A 77 8.94 -6.80 -16.53
C LEU A 77 9.91 -7.07 -15.38
N THR A 78 11.06 -7.69 -15.65
CA THR A 78 12.07 -7.91 -14.62
C THR A 78 12.87 -6.63 -14.33
N GLU A 79 13.44 -6.53 -13.12
CA GLU A 79 14.26 -5.39 -12.71
C GLU A 79 15.47 -5.14 -13.65
N LYS A 80 16.02 -6.20 -14.23
CA LYS A 80 17.14 -6.08 -15.20
C LYS A 80 16.67 -5.51 -16.53
N GLU A 81 15.50 -5.89 -17.01
CA GLU A 81 14.92 -5.36 -18.25
C GLU A 81 14.50 -3.90 -18.09
N LYS A 82 13.90 -3.56 -16.94
CA LYS A 82 13.60 -2.17 -16.58
C LYS A 82 14.87 -1.31 -16.64
N GLN A 83 15.97 -1.74 -16.02
CA GLN A 83 17.23 -0.98 -16.05
C GLN A 83 17.82 -0.82 -17.46
N VAL A 84 17.70 -1.83 -18.34
CA VAL A 84 18.18 -1.75 -19.72
C VAL A 84 17.33 -0.77 -20.54
N LEU A 85 16.00 -0.80 -20.37
CA LEU A 85 15.08 0.12 -21.04
C LEU A 85 15.31 1.58 -20.62
N PHE A 86 15.54 1.85 -19.33
CA PHE A 86 15.80 3.20 -18.83
C PHE A 86 17.11 3.77 -19.37
N LYS A 87 18.19 2.98 -19.38
CA LYS A 87 19.48 3.39 -19.98
C LYS A 87 19.34 3.68 -21.47
N LYS A 88 18.47 2.93 -22.16
CA LYS A 88 18.23 3.13 -23.59
C LYS A 88 17.32 4.34 -23.86
N ALA A 89 16.32 4.57 -23.01
CA ALA A 89 15.46 5.76 -23.07
C ALA A 89 16.26 7.04 -22.86
N GLU A 90 17.13 7.07 -21.84
CA GLU A 90 18.05 8.19 -21.57
C GLU A 90 18.97 8.47 -22.76
N ALA A 91 19.54 7.43 -23.36
CA ALA A 91 20.40 7.55 -24.55
C ALA A 91 19.66 8.08 -25.80
N ASN A 92 18.34 7.94 -25.84
CA ASN A 92 17.47 8.49 -26.90
C ASN A 92 16.87 9.85 -26.51
N GLY A 93 17.29 10.43 -25.37
CA GLY A 93 16.82 11.74 -24.90
C GLY A 93 15.37 11.77 -24.41
N ILE A 94 14.85 10.62 -23.99
CA ILE A 94 13.49 10.49 -23.43
C ILE A 94 13.53 10.79 -21.94
N ASP A 95 12.53 11.53 -21.45
CA ASP A 95 12.35 11.81 -20.03
C ASP A 95 12.07 10.53 -19.23
N LEU A 96 12.83 10.31 -18.16
CA LEU A 96 12.76 9.06 -17.40
C LEU A 96 11.45 8.90 -16.60
N ASP A 97 10.91 10.00 -16.09
CA ASP A 97 9.67 9.98 -15.31
C ASP A 97 8.46 9.73 -16.23
N GLU A 98 8.46 10.35 -17.41
CA GLU A 98 7.45 10.10 -18.45
C GLU A 98 7.53 8.65 -18.95
N PHE A 99 8.74 8.14 -19.18
CA PHE A 99 8.97 6.78 -19.64
C PHE A 99 8.51 5.74 -18.61
N GLU A 100 8.78 5.96 -17.32
CA GLU A 100 8.32 5.09 -16.24
C GLU A 100 6.79 4.99 -16.22
N MET A 101 6.11 6.14 -16.28
CA MET A 101 4.65 6.19 -16.26
C MET A 101 4.03 5.43 -17.45
N VAL A 102 4.59 5.57 -18.65
CA VAL A 102 4.07 4.89 -19.85
C VAL A 102 4.40 3.39 -19.84
N LEU A 103 5.57 3.00 -19.36
CA LEU A 103 5.95 1.60 -19.23
C LEU A 103 5.02 0.85 -18.25
N ASP A 104 4.70 1.47 -17.12
CA ASP A 104 3.76 0.92 -16.13
C ASP A 104 2.33 0.80 -16.69
N ALA A 105 1.87 1.81 -17.44
CA ALA A 105 0.56 1.77 -18.10
C ALA A 105 0.47 0.62 -19.13
N ARG A 106 1.50 0.44 -19.95
CA ARG A 106 1.59 -0.64 -20.95
C ARG A 106 1.65 -2.03 -20.29
N LEU A 107 2.41 -2.17 -19.21
CA LEU A 107 2.48 -3.42 -18.44
C LEU A 107 1.11 -3.79 -17.87
N TYR A 108 0.38 -2.82 -17.31
CA TYR A 108 -0.97 -3.03 -16.79
C TYR A 108 -1.96 -3.48 -17.88
N GLU A 109 -1.91 -2.87 -19.07
CA GLU A 109 -2.73 -3.25 -20.22
C GLU A 109 -2.44 -4.68 -20.69
N LYS A 110 -1.16 -5.06 -20.79
CA LYS A 110 -0.74 -6.41 -21.18
C LYS A 110 -1.15 -7.45 -20.14
N GLN A 111 -0.99 -7.18 -18.85
CA GLN A 111 -1.45 -8.06 -17.78
C GLN A 111 -2.96 -8.26 -17.81
N LYS A 112 -3.73 -7.19 -18.05
CA LYS A 112 -5.19 -7.27 -18.21
C LYS A 112 -5.59 -8.09 -19.44
N ALA A 113 -4.87 -7.96 -20.56
CA ALA A 113 -5.10 -8.75 -21.76
C ALA A 113 -4.80 -10.25 -21.55
N THR A 114 -3.70 -10.58 -20.87
CA THR A 114 -3.29 -11.97 -20.57
C THR A 114 -4.24 -12.66 -19.58
N GLN A 115 -4.89 -11.90 -18.67
CA GLN A 115 -5.92 -12.44 -17.78
C GLN A 115 -7.23 -12.79 -18.49
N ILE A 116 -7.48 -12.30 -19.70
CA ILE A 116 -8.67 -12.60 -20.51
C ILE A 116 -8.43 -13.77 -21.50
N ALA A 117 -7.17 -14.10 -21.80
CA ALA A 117 -6.79 -15.05 -22.85
C ALA A 117 -6.10 -16.33 -22.33
N LYS A 118 -6.42 -16.80 -21.12
CA LYS A 118 -6.01 -18.16 -20.68
C LYS A 118 -7.12 -19.17 -21.00
N PRO A 119 -6.94 -20.09 -21.98
CA PRO A 119 -7.83 -21.22 -22.14
C PRO A 119 -7.58 -22.16 -20.95
N ALA A 120 -8.48 -22.12 -19.98
CA ALA A 120 -8.64 -23.25 -19.07
C ALA A 120 -9.14 -24.42 -19.92
N ALA A 121 -8.24 -25.37 -20.18
CA ALA A 121 -8.65 -26.65 -20.70
C ALA A 121 -9.62 -27.30 -19.69
N GLN A 122 -10.75 -27.73 -20.23
CA GLN A 122 -11.72 -28.69 -19.71
C GLN A 122 -12.87 -28.15 -18.83
N GLY A 123 -13.92 -27.71 -19.52
CA GLY A 123 -15.24 -28.32 -19.35
C GLY A 123 -16.29 -27.56 -18.54
N ALA A 124 -16.92 -26.53 -19.10
CA ALA A 124 -18.38 -26.32 -19.03
C ALA A 124 -18.83 -25.12 -19.90
N ALA A 125 -19.95 -25.36 -20.59
CA ALA A 125 -20.84 -24.51 -21.39
C ALA A 125 -20.88 -22.98 -21.11
N PRO A 126 -21.33 -22.17 -22.10
CA PRO A 126 -21.41 -20.70 -21.99
C PRO A 126 -22.22 -20.29 -20.76
N LYS A 127 -21.60 -19.49 -19.87
CA LYS A 127 -22.28 -18.92 -18.71
C LYS A 127 -23.32 -17.93 -19.22
N SER A 128 -24.58 -18.37 -19.18
CA SER A 128 -25.72 -17.48 -19.28
C SER A 128 -25.76 -16.60 -18.03
N GLU A 129 -25.50 -15.31 -18.23
CA GLU A 129 -25.90 -14.26 -17.31
C GLU A 129 -27.43 -14.24 -17.25
N LYS A 130 -28.05 -15.05 -16.38
CA LYS A 130 -29.48 -14.87 -16.05
C LYS A 130 -29.99 -15.46 -14.75
N TYR A 131 -29.17 -16.22 -14.01
CA TYR A 131 -29.49 -16.56 -12.63
C TYR A 131 -28.21 -16.41 -11.80
N GLY A 132 -28.27 -15.61 -10.74
CA GLY A 132 -27.16 -15.43 -9.80
C GLY A 132 -26.66 -16.77 -9.26
N ASP A 133 -25.39 -16.83 -8.88
CA ASP A 133 -24.72 -18.03 -8.37
C ASP A 133 -25.64 -18.85 -7.44
N VAL A 134 -26.15 -19.96 -7.95
CA VAL A 134 -26.98 -20.89 -7.17
C VAL A 134 -26.07 -21.63 -6.21
N ARG A 135 -26.06 -21.19 -4.95
CA ARG A 135 -25.29 -21.84 -3.87
C ARG A 135 -26.00 -23.12 -3.42
N LYS A 136 -25.26 -24.21 -3.22
CA LYS A 136 -25.78 -25.46 -2.64
C LYS A 136 -25.21 -25.67 -1.25
N CYS A 137 -26.03 -26.21 -0.35
CA CYS A 137 -25.61 -26.62 0.98
C CYS A 137 -24.64 -27.82 0.88
N PRO A 138 -23.41 -27.74 1.44
CA PRO A 138 -22.48 -28.86 1.41
C PRO A 138 -22.92 -30.00 2.34
N GLY A 139 -23.81 -29.75 3.31
CA GLY A 139 -24.32 -30.77 4.24
C GLY A 139 -25.46 -31.63 3.67
N CYS A 140 -26.34 -31.08 2.83
CA CYS A 140 -27.50 -31.81 2.31
C CYS A 140 -27.79 -31.62 0.81
N GLY A 141 -27.05 -30.74 0.12
CA GLY A 141 -27.25 -30.44 -1.29
C GLY A 141 -28.42 -29.50 -1.61
N ALA A 142 -29.18 -29.05 -0.62
CA ALA A 142 -30.27 -28.09 -0.82
C ALA A 142 -29.76 -26.78 -1.42
N ILE A 143 -30.56 -26.18 -2.29
CA ILE A 143 -30.25 -24.85 -2.84
C ILE A 143 -30.49 -23.82 -1.74
N VAL A 144 -29.48 -23.02 -1.45
CA VAL A 144 -29.55 -21.99 -0.41
C VAL A 144 -29.46 -20.60 -1.00
N GLU A 145 -30.19 -19.67 -0.39
CA GLU A 145 -30.16 -18.27 -0.76
C GLU A 145 -28.78 -17.67 -0.45
N SER A 146 -28.42 -16.63 -1.19
CA SER A 146 -27.19 -15.89 -0.88
C SER A 146 -27.31 -15.29 0.52
N PHE A 147 -26.24 -15.35 1.32
CA PHE A 147 -26.13 -14.80 2.68
C PHE A 147 -26.84 -15.57 3.82
N THR A 148 -27.37 -16.78 3.57
CA THR A 148 -27.89 -17.61 4.66
C THR A 148 -26.73 -18.18 5.50
N THR A 149 -26.73 -17.93 6.82
CA THR A 149 -25.72 -18.42 7.77
C THR A 149 -25.93 -19.88 8.18
N ARG A 150 -27.16 -20.40 8.01
CA ARG A 150 -27.54 -21.77 8.37
C ARG A 150 -28.50 -22.38 7.36
N CYS A 151 -28.23 -23.60 6.89
CA CYS A 151 -29.12 -24.29 5.96
C CYS A 151 -30.49 -24.57 6.62
N PRO A 152 -31.62 -24.16 6.01
CA PRO A 152 -32.95 -24.39 6.57
C PRO A 152 -33.35 -25.87 6.57
N ASP A 153 -32.81 -26.66 5.64
CA ASP A 153 -33.18 -28.07 5.48
C ASP A 153 -32.42 -29.02 6.42
N CYS A 154 -31.13 -28.75 6.70
CA CYS A 154 -30.29 -29.67 7.48
C CYS A 154 -29.58 -29.03 8.68
N GLY A 155 -29.72 -27.71 8.86
CA GLY A 155 -29.09 -27.00 9.97
C GLY A 155 -27.57 -26.82 9.86
N PHE A 156 -26.95 -27.18 8.72
CA PHE A 156 -25.52 -26.98 8.46
C PHE A 156 -25.17 -25.48 8.52
N GLU A 157 -24.17 -25.12 9.32
CA GLU A 157 -23.70 -23.74 9.45
C GLU A 157 -22.64 -23.42 8.40
N PHE A 158 -22.88 -22.38 7.62
CA PHE A 158 -22.00 -21.94 6.54
C PHE A 158 -20.82 -21.15 7.12
N ASN A 159 -19.84 -21.86 7.65
CA ASN A 159 -18.56 -21.27 8.02
C ASN A 159 -17.77 -20.99 6.74
N ASN A 160 -17.41 -19.73 6.51
CA ASN A 160 -16.63 -19.32 5.33
C ASN A 160 -15.14 -19.72 5.49
N VAL A 161 -14.87 -21.03 5.54
CA VAL A 161 -13.53 -21.60 5.87
C VAL A 161 -12.54 -21.50 4.69
N GLY A 162 -12.94 -20.97 3.54
CA GLY A 162 -12.08 -20.82 2.35
C GLY A 162 -11.29 -19.50 2.28
N THR A 163 -11.56 -18.55 3.16
CA THR A 163 -10.83 -17.28 3.25
C THR A 163 -10.15 -17.21 4.60
N ILE A 164 -8.84 -16.92 4.64
CA ILE A 164 -8.15 -16.45 5.86
C ILE A 164 -9.12 -15.57 6.63
N SER A 165 -9.39 -15.87 7.91
CA SER A 165 -10.40 -15.14 8.68
C SER A 165 -10.16 -13.64 8.47
N SER A 166 -11.22 -12.94 8.10
CA SER A 166 -11.12 -11.53 7.71
C SER A 166 -10.41 -10.71 8.80
N VAL A 167 -10.65 -11.10 10.06
CA VAL A 167 -10.04 -10.59 11.28
C VAL A 167 -8.50 -10.77 11.31
N THR A 168 -7.99 -11.96 10.99
CA THR A 168 -6.53 -12.22 10.97
C THR A 168 -5.83 -11.34 9.93
N ALA A 169 -6.42 -11.22 8.74
CA ALA A 169 -5.88 -10.37 7.68
C ALA A 169 -5.88 -8.89 8.07
N PHE A 170 -6.91 -8.44 8.80
CA PHE A 170 -6.98 -7.09 9.34
C PHE A 170 -5.85 -6.79 10.33
N PHE A 171 -5.66 -7.64 11.35
CA PHE A 171 -4.63 -7.41 12.36
C PHE A 171 -3.22 -7.52 11.78
N LYS A 172 -2.99 -8.41 10.81
CA LYS A 172 -1.72 -8.47 10.07
C LYS A 172 -1.43 -7.16 9.33
N LYS A 173 -2.43 -6.55 8.69
CA LYS A 173 -2.25 -5.24 8.04
C LYS A 173 -2.00 -4.12 9.06
N MET A 174 -2.66 -4.15 10.22
CA MET A 174 -2.41 -3.21 11.32
C MET A 174 -0.96 -3.31 11.82
N GLU A 175 -0.44 -4.53 11.98
CA GLU A 175 0.95 -4.78 12.39
C GLU A 175 1.96 -4.32 11.34
N GLN A 176 1.69 -4.54 10.05
CA GLN A 176 2.54 -4.03 8.97
C GLN A 176 2.61 -2.50 8.95
N ILE A 177 1.48 -1.82 9.21
CA ILE A 177 1.46 -0.36 9.35
C ILE A 177 2.30 0.07 10.56
N GLU A 178 2.23 -0.65 11.68
CA GLU A 178 3.10 -0.40 12.84
C GLU A 178 4.59 -0.66 12.56
N ALA A 179 4.93 -1.72 11.83
CA ALA A 179 6.31 -2.01 11.47
C ALA A 179 6.94 -0.90 10.60
N SER A 180 6.12 -0.21 9.81
CA SER A 180 6.53 0.97 9.02
C SER A 180 6.88 2.20 9.88
N ARG A 181 6.64 2.16 11.20
CA ARG A 181 7.01 3.21 12.16
C ARG A 181 8.53 3.31 12.37
N SER A 182 9.33 2.37 11.87
CA SER A 182 10.80 2.35 12.07
C SER A 182 11.58 3.20 11.05
N GLY A 183 12.43 4.11 11.55
CA GLY A 183 13.65 4.53 10.84
C GLY A 183 13.92 6.03 10.66
N SER A 184 12.92 6.92 10.72
CA SER A 184 13.19 8.34 10.45
C SER A 184 13.42 9.13 11.74
N LEU A 185 14.63 9.67 11.91
CA LEU A 185 14.98 10.69 12.90
C LEU A 185 14.01 11.90 12.84
N PHE A 186 13.37 12.12 11.68
CA PHE A 186 12.33 13.12 11.44
C PHE A 186 11.01 12.82 12.18
N SER A 187 10.76 11.57 12.57
CA SER A 187 9.58 11.14 13.31
C SER A 187 9.54 11.72 14.73
N GLY A 188 10.69 11.91 15.38
CA GLY A 188 10.76 12.53 16.71
C GLY A 188 10.32 14.00 16.73
N ILE A 189 10.57 14.73 15.63
CA ILE A 189 10.16 16.14 15.48
C ILE A 189 8.69 16.23 15.03
N ALA A 190 8.24 15.35 14.14
CA ALA A 190 6.85 15.30 13.67
C ALA A 190 5.86 14.79 14.74
N ALA A 191 6.30 13.90 15.66
CA ALA A 191 5.49 13.42 16.78
C ALA A 191 5.06 14.55 17.73
N GLY A 192 5.86 15.60 17.87
CA GLY A 192 5.50 16.80 18.65
C GLY A 192 4.40 17.67 18.01
N PHE A 193 4.16 17.52 16.71
CA PHE A 193 3.20 18.33 15.94
C PHE A 193 1.93 17.56 15.52
N GLY A 194 1.72 16.34 16.02
CA GLY A 194 0.45 15.61 15.86
C GLY A 194 0.18 15.06 14.45
N MET A 195 1.18 15.01 13.56
CA MET A 195 1.05 14.44 12.22
C MET A 195 1.68 13.03 12.16
N ASP A 196 1.09 12.09 12.88
CA ASP A 196 1.46 10.67 12.77
C ASP A 196 0.74 10.04 11.55
N LYS A 197 1.48 9.92 10.44
CA LYS A 197 1.06 9.22 9.21
C LYS A 197 0.64 7.76 9.48
N VAL A 198 1.30 7.07 10.41
CA VAL A 198 0.98 5.69 10.83
C VAL A 198 -0.38 5.65 11.52
N THR A 199 -0.64 6.58 12.45
CA THR A 199 -1.96 6.71 13.12
C THR A 199 -3.06 7.01 12.10
N GLN A 200 -2.82 7.85 11.09
CA GLN A 200 -3.79 8.11 10.02
C GLN A 200 -4.04 6.88 9.14
N GLN A 201 -2.99 6.14 8.79
CA GLN A 201 -3.11 4.90 8.02
C GLN A 201 -3.91 3.84 8.78
N LYS A 202 -3.68 3.70 10.09
CA LYS A 202 -4.49 2.84 10.96
C LYS A 202 -5.94 3.26 11.01
N SER A 203 -6.22 4.55 11.21
CA SER A 203 -7.57 5.10 11.22
C SER A 203 -8.32 4.74 9.93
N THR A 204 -7.65 4.96 8.79
CA THR A 204 -8.19 4.65 7.46
C THR A 204 -8.45 3.15 7.28
N LEU A 205 -7.53 2.30 7.75
CA LEU A 205 -7.69 0.85 7.70
C LEU A 205 -8.89 0.39 8.54
N ILE A 206 -9.01 0.86 9.79
CA ILE A 206 -10.13 0.50 10.70
C ILE A 206 -11.47 0.91 10.07
N ALA A 207 -11.56 2.13 9.53
CA ALA A 207 -12.79 2.64 8.94
C ALA A 207 -13.23 1.80 7.73
N ASN A 208 -12.29 1.53 6.80
CA ASN A 208 -12.59 0.92 5.50
C ASN A 208 -12.57 -0.61 5.50
N PHE A 209 -12.13 -1.25 6.59
CA PHE A 209 -12.06 -2.71 6.65
C PHE A 209 -13.45 -3.34 6.41
N PRO A 210 -13.62 -4.35 5.54
CA PRO A 210 -14.92 -4.97 5.31
C PRO A 210 -15.52 -5.52 6.60
N ILE A 211 -16.82 -5.30 6.81
CA ILE A 211 -17.51 -5.79 8.00
C ILE A 211 -17.58 -7.32 7.94
N PRO A 212 -17.11 -8.05 8.96
CA PRO A 212 -17.24 -9.49 9.04
C PRO A 212 -18.67 -9.99 8.77
N THR A 213 -18.78 -11.18 8.18
CA THR A 213 -20.07 -11.80 7.82
C THR A 213 -20.37 -13.08 8.61
N SER A 214 -19.35 -13.76 9.14
CA SER A 214 -19.53 -14.95 9.97
C SER A 214 -19.81 -14.57 11.41
N LYS A 215 -20.53 -15.44 12.14
CA LYS A 215 -20.77 -15.29 13.58
C LYS A 215 -19.46 -15.27 14.36
N GLU A 216 -18.57 -16.20 14.06
CA GLU A 216 -17.28 -16.39 14.69
C GLU A 216 -16.40 -15.17 14.46
N ASP A 217 -16.26 -14.73 13.21
CA ASP A 217 -15.49 -13.52 12.85
C ASP A 217 -16.06 -12.26 13.52
N ILE A 218 -17.38 -12.12 13.65
CA ILE A 218 -18.01 -10.98 14.32
C ILE A 218 -17.65 -10.96 15.81
N LEU A 219 -17.80 -12.10 16.49
CA LEU A 219 -17.50 -12.21 17.93
C LEU A 219 -16.00 -12.06 18.21
N GLU A 220 -15.15 -12.65 17.38
CA GLU A 220 -13.69 -12.52 17.47
C GLU A 220 -13.26 -11.06 17.28
N PHE A 221 -13.78 -10.40 16.24
CA PHE A 221 -13.47 -8.99 15.99
C PHE A 221 -13.94 -8.10 17.14
N LEU A 222 -15.19 -8.27 17.62
CA LEU A 222 -15.72 -7.46 18.72
C LEU A 222 -14.91 -7.66 20.00
N THR A 223 -14.50 -8.88 20.32
CA THR A 223 -13.68 -9.18 21.50
C THR A 223 -12.35 -8.42 21.48
N LEU A 224 -11.74 -8.26 20.30
CA LEU A 224 -10.47 -7.54 20.13
C LEU A 224 -10.67 -6.02 19.99
N ALA A 225 -11.77 -5.58 19.39
CA ALA A 225 -12.05 -4.18 19.08
C ALA A 225 -12.68 -3.40 20.23
N VAL A 226 -13.53 -4.03 21.06
CA VAL A 226 -14.22 -3.38 22.19
C VAL A 226 -13.23 -2.75 23.18
N PRO A 227 -12.14 -3.42 23.60
CA PRO A 227 -11.13 -2.80 24.48
C PRO A 227 -10.50 -1.53 23.89
N GLN A 228 -10.35 -1.47 22.56
CA GLN A 228 -9.78 -0.30 21.86
C GLN A 228 -10.79 0.85 21.71
N ALA A 229 -12.08 0.52 21.69
CA ALA A 229 -13.19 1.47 21.57
C ALA A 229 -13.68 2.01 22.93
N LYS A 230 -13.42 1.29 24.02
CA LYS A 230 -13.98 1.57 25.34
C LYS A 230 -13.55 2.94 25.87
N ASP A 231 -14.47 3.60 26.56
CA ASP A 231 -14.14 4.81 27.29
C ASP A 231 -13.15 4.51 28.40
N MET A 232 -11.92 5.03 28.27
CA MET A 232 -10.94 5.04 29.37
C MET A 232 -11.52 5.81 30.56
N GLY A 233 -11.29 5.28 31.76
CA GLY A 233 -11.75 5.92 32.98
C GLY A 233 -11.07 7.27 33.18
N PHE A 234 -11.74 8.17 33.90
CA PHE A 234 -11.15 9.45 34.33
C PHE A 234 -9.78 9.23 35.02
N LEU A 235 -9.66 8.17 35.81
CA LEU A 235 -8.44 7.78 36.50
C LEU A 235 -7.30 7.38 35.55
N GLU A 236 -7.57 6.63 34.47
CA GLU A 236 -6.55 6.23 33.49
C GLU A 236 -6.08 7.42 32.65
N THR A 237 -7.01 8.32 32.33
CA THR A 237 -6.73 9.55 31.59
C THR A 237 -5.84 10.50 32.41
N MET A 238 -6.07 10.59 33.73
CA MET A 238 -5.29 11.43 34.65
C MET A 238 -3.89 10.87 34.96
N LYS A 239 -3.71 9.54 34.89
CA LYS A 239 -2.41 8.90 35.14
C LYS A 239 -1.40 9.08 34.01
N GLY A 240 -1.76 9.72 32.89
CA GLY A 240 -0.87 9.93 31.75
C GLY A 240 -0.54 8.65 30.97
N ASN A 241 -1.18 7.52 31.29
CA ASN A 241 -0.94 6.21 30.67
C ASN A 241 -1.56 6.07 29.26
N VAL A 242 -2.10 7.16 28.71
CA VAL A 242 -2.87 7.17 27.46
C VAL A 242 -2.09 7.89 26.38
N THR A 243 -1.72 7.18 25.34
CA THR A 243 -1.01 7.76 24.19
C THR A 243 -1.94 8.64 23.35
N GLN A 244 -1.38 9.64 22.68
CA GLN A 244 -2.14 10.50 21.76
C GLN A 244 -2.78 9.70 20.63
N GLU A 245 -2.10 8.65 20.16
CA GLU A 245 -2.61 7.69 19.18
C GLU A 245 -3.90 7.01 19.67
N GLN A 246 -3.92 6.49 20.91
CA GLN A 246 -5.10 5.84 21.47
C GLN A 246 -6.30 6.80 21.53
N LYS A 247 -6.06 8.08 21.84
CA LYS A 247 -7.12 9.11 21.82
C LYS A 247 -7.71 9.32 20.43
N MET A 248 -6.89 9.28 19.38
CA MET A 248 -7.34 9.47 18.00
C MET A 248 -8.04 8.24 17.42
N LEU A 249 -7.55 7.03 17.70
CA LEU A 249 -8.09 5.80 17.13
C LEU A 249 -9.38 5.34 17.81
N LYS A 250 -9.56 5.65 19.10
CA LYS A 250 -10.75 5.27 19.87
C LYS A 250 -12.10 5.61 19.21
N PRO A 251 -12.37 6.84 18.74
CA PRO A 251 -13.64 7.13 18.05
C PRO A 251 -13.82 6.33 16.76
N VAL A 252 -12.73 5.99 16.07
CA VAL A 252 -12.75 5.17 14.85
C VAL A 252 -13.13 3.73 15.18
N TRP A 253 -12.50 3.17 16.22
CA TRP A 253 -12.84 1.86 16.76
C TRP A 253 -14.29 1.78 17.22
N LYS A 254 -14.78 2.81 17.93
CA LYS A 254 -16.17 2.87 18.38
C LYS A 254 -17.16 2.82 17.21
N ARG A 255 -16.94 3.65 16.17
CA ARG A 255 -17.76 3.61 14.95
C ARG A 255 -17.70 2.26 14.26
N LYS A 256 -16.52 1.60 14.27
CA LYS A 256 -16.38 0.28 13.66
C LYS A 256 -17.16 -0.79 14.40
N CYS A 257 -17.06 -0.82 15.73
CA CYS A 257 -17.86 -1.70 16.56
C CYS A 257 -19.36 -1.47 16.36
N GLU A 258 -19.80 -0.21 16.23
CA GLU A 258 -21.20 0.13 15.94
C GLU A 258 -21.68 -0.44 14.61
N GLN A 259 -20.89 -0.31 13.53
CA GLN A 259 -21.21 -0.92 12.24
C GLN A 259 -21.33 -2.45 12.33
N ILE A 260 -20.42 -3.09 13.07
CA ILE A 260 -20.41 -4.55 13.24
C ILE A 260 -21.62 -4.99 14.06
N ILE A 261 -21.91 -4.33 15.17
CA ILE A 261 -23.07 -4.61 16.04
C ILE A 261 -24.37 -4.43 15.25
N MET A 262 -24.51 -3.35 14.48
CA MET A 262 -25.71 -3.10 13.67
C MET A 262 -25.92 -4.20 12.62
N LYS A 263 -24.85 -4.63 11.94
CA LYS A 263 -24.93 -5.75 10.99
C LYS A 263 -25.27 -7.06 11.69
N ALA A 264 -24.64 -7.35 12.82
CA ALA A 264 -24.87 -8.57 13.58
C ALA A 264 -26.32 -8.64 14.10
N ARG A 265 -26.86 -7.52 14.61
CA ARG A 265 -28.29 -7.36 14.95
C ARG A 265 -29.22 -7.65 13.77
N LEU A 266 -28.79 -7.38 12.54
CA LEU A 266 -29.57 -7.65 11.33
C LEU A 266 -29.45 -9.11 10.88
N SER A 267 -28.24 -9.68 10.88
CA SER A 267 -27.96 -11.01 10.34
C SER A 267 -28.17 -12.16 11.32
N MET A 268 -28.28 -11.90 12.62
CA MET A 268 -28.38 -12.93 13.67
C MET A 268 -29.65 -12.81 14.52
N LYS A 269 -30.72 -12.23 13.97
CA LYS A 269 -32.00 -12.04 14.67
C LYS A 269 -32.58 -13.32 15.27
N ASP A 270 -32.32 -14.44 14.63
CA ASP A 270 -32.88 -15.74 15.01
C ASP A 270 -32.01 -16.49 16.04
N ASP A 271 -30.79 -16.02 16.32
CA ASP A 271 -29.88 -16.60 17.32
C ASP A 271 -29.84 -15.75 18.60
N LYS A 272 -30.73 -16.09 19.54
CA LYS A 272 -30.91 -15.37 20.80
C LYS A 272 -29.64 -15.34 21.66
N ALA A 273 -28.87 -16.42 21.70
CA ALA A 273 -27.66 -16.50 22.53
C ALA A 273 -26.59 -15.53 22.03
N THR A 274 -26.35 -15.53 20.73
CA THR A 274 -25.38 -14.62 20.10
C THR A 274 -25.81 -13.16 20.21
N MET A 275 -27.11 -12.88 20.08
CA MET A 275 -27.66 -11.55 20.29
C MET A 275 -27.43 -11.02 21.71
N GLU A 276 -27.56 -11.87 22.74
CA GLU A 276 -27.26 -11.46 24.12
C GLU A 276 -25.80 -11.05 24.32
N GLU A 277 -24.86 -11.76 23.68
CA GLU A 277 -23.43 -11.42 23.69
C GLU A 277 -23.15 -10.10 22.94
N ILE A 278 -23.73 -9.92 21.76
CA ILE A 278 -23.63 -8.68 20.97
C ILE A 278 -24.15 -7.48 21.78
N GLU A 279 -25.30 -7.64 22.45
CA GLU A 279 -25.87 -6.59 23.30
C GLU A 279 -25.01 -6.29 24.53
N LYS A 280 -24.27 -7.26 25.06
CA LYS A 280 -23.28 -7.01 26.11
C LYS A 280 -22.16 -6.10 25.60
N PHE A 281 -21.60 -6.38 24.42
CA PHE A 281 -20.60 -5.51 23.80
C PHE A 281 -21.16 -4.12 23.49
N ALA A 282 -22.41 -4.02 23.01
CA ALA A 282 -23.08 -2.74 22.75
C ALA A 282 -23.21 -1.89 24.02
N LYS A 283 -23.62 -2.51 25.14
CA LYS A 283 -23.74 -1.85 26.46
C LYS A 283 -22.39 -1.33 26.95
N GLU A 284 -21.31 -2.10 26.82
CA GLU A 284 -19.98 -1.67 27.23
C GLU A 284 -19.49 -0.42 26.47
N LEU A 285 -19.89 -0.29 25.20
CA LEU A 285 -19.54 0.86 24.36
C LEU A 285 -20.57 1.99 24.39
N LYS A 286 -21.66 1.83 25.16
CA LYS A 286 -22.80 2.75 25.20
C LYS A 286 -23.40 3.00 23.80
N ILE A 287 -23.44 1.95 22.99
CA ILE A 287 -24.09 1.95 21.68
C ILE A 287 -25.55 1.58 21.91
N LYS A 288 -26.46 2.35 21.29
CA LYS A 288 -27.91 2.14 21.43
C LYS A 288 -28.38 1.07 20.47
#